data_AF-A4CHR9-F1
#
_entry.id   AF-A4CHR9-F1
#
_cell.length_a   1.000
_cell.length_b   1.000
_cell.length_c   1.000
_cell.angle_alpha   90.00
_cell.angle_beta   90.00
_cell.angle_gamma   90.00
#
_symmetry.space_group_name_H-M   'P 1'
#
loop_
_entity.id
_entity.type
_entity.pdbx_description
1 polymer ?
#
loop_
_entity_poly.entity_id
_entity_poly.type
_entity_poly.pdbx_seq_one_letter_code
_entity_poly.pdbx_strand_id
1 'polypeptide(L)'
;MKNSIEYYKEYVDLLAQKSDDELIYSFNVQVGNFGWGVARSGYLSALHKVLELKEIDYSEIGTSKRMSYRNHVYLVGDKLFLLSTLPYENLINIVYNYLCSFYLNIKKEEMKLEHVDEKALLIKINTFPFLARITSSSLAGLGKVEYNGK
;
A
#
# COMPACT_ATOMS: atom_id res chain seq x y z
N MET A 1 -13.30 -30.18 2.06
CA MET A 1 -13.00 -28.77 1.73
C MET A 1 -12.54 -28.11 3.01
N LYS A 2 -11.41 -27.39 3.00
CA LYS A 2 -10.89 -26.75 4.23
C LYS A 2 -11.87 -25.70 4.74
N ASN A 3 -11.99 -25.54 6.05
CA ASN A 3 -12.75 -24.45 6.67
C ASN A 3 -11.87 -23.20 6.82
N SER A 4 -12.46 -22.08 7.24
CA SER A 4 -11.75 -20.79 7.38
C SER A 4 -10.62 -20.83 8.42
N ILE A 5 -10.72 -21.65 9.46
CA ILE A 5 -9.69 -21.80 10.51
C ILE A 5 -8.47 -22.55 9.97
N GLU A 6 -8.70 -23.59 9.17
CA GLU A 6 -7.62 -24.33 8.51
C GLU A 6 -6.88 -23.45 7.50
N TYR A 7 -7.61 -22.69 6.67
CA TYR A 7 -7.01 -21.70 5.77
C TYR A 7 -6.25 -20.61 6.54
N TYR A 8 -6.82 -20.10 7.63
CA TYR A 8 -6.18 -19.09 8.46
C TYR A 8 -4.79 -19.54 8.95
N LYS A 9 -4.68 -20.74 9.52
CA LYS A 9 -3.39 -21.25 10.03
C LYS A 9 -2.34 -21.34 8.93
N GLU A 10 -2.69 -21.95 7.80
CA GLU A 10 -1.81 -22.08 6.64
C GLU A 10 -1.37 -20.71 6.12
N TYR A 11 -2.28 -19.75 6.00
CA TYR A 11 -1.95 -18.42 5.53
C TYR A 11 -1.13 -17.61 6.54
N VAL A 12 -1.31 -17.79 7.85
CA VAL A 12 -0.44 -17.16 8.85
C VAL A 12 0.99 -17.62 8.67
N ASP A 13 1.22 -18.92 8.54
CA ASP A 13 2.57 -19.48 8.36
C ASP A 13 3.22 -18.97 7.06
N LEU A 14 2.45 -18.93 5.96
CA LEU A 14 2.91 -18.42 4.66
C LEU A 14 3.22 -16.92 4.68
N LEU A 15 2.34 -16.12 5.29
CA LEU A 15 2.48 -14.66 5.33
C LEU A 15 3.55 -14.22 6.34
N ALA A 16 3.78 -14.97 7.42
CA ALA A 16 4.82 -14.67 8.40
C ALA A 16 6.24 -14.77 7.81
N GLN A 17 6.43 -15.60 6.78
CA GLN A 17 7.70 -15.74 6.08
C GLN A 17 8.00 -14.61 5.09
N LYS A 18 7.00 -13.75 4.79
CA LYS A 18 7.16 -12.66 3.84
C LYS A 18 7.97 -11.50 4.41
N SER A 19 8.73 -10.85 3.54
CA SER A 19 9.22 -9.51 3.83
C SER A 19 8.04 -8.55 4.00
N ASP A 20 8.28 -7.39 4.60
CA ASP A 20 7.20 -6.41 4.77
C ASP A 20 6.66 -5.96 3.41
N ASP A 21 7.53 -5.83 2.41
CA ASP A 21 7.15 -5.41 1.05
C ASP A 21 6.24 -6.45 0.38
N GLU A 22 6.59 -7.73 0.52
CA GLU A 22 5.77 -8.83 0.04
C GLU A 22 4.44 -8.93 0.79
N LEU A 23 4.42 -8.58 2.07
CA LEU A 23 3.20 -8.53 2.88
C LEU A 23 2.29 -7.38 2.45
N ILE A 24 2.84 -6.18 2.22
CA ILE A 24 2.09 -5.03 1.72
C ILE A 24 1.56 -5.31 0.32
N TYR A 25 2.36 -5.92 -0.55
CA TYR A 25 1.90 -6.37 -1.86
C TYR A 25 0.73 -7.36 -1.72
N SER A 26 0.85 -8.34 -0.83
CA SER A 26 -0.20 -9.33 -0.53
C SER A 26 -1.49 -8.70 -0.03
N PHE A 27 -1.41 -7.61 0.74
CA PHE A 27 -2.57 -6.80 1.12
C PHE A 27 -3.16 -6.07 -0.10
N ASN A 28 -2.32 -5.35 -0.84
CA ASN A 28 -2.74 -4.47 -1.93
C ASN A 28 -3.43 -5.23 -3.07
N VAL A 29 -3.03 -6.47 -3.37
CA VAL A 29 -3.75 -7.30 -4.36
C VAL A 29 -5.16 -7.70 -3.93
N GLN A 30 -5.52 -7.55 -2.65
CA GLN A 30 -6.89 -7.78 -2.17
C GLN A 30 -7.79 -6.55 -2.33
N VAL A 31 -7.22 -5.37 -2.58
CA VAL A 31 -7.98 -4.13 -2.77
C VAL A 31 -8.72 -4.21 -4.11
N GLY A 32 -10.05 -4.04 -4.07
CA GLY A 32 -10.89 -4.16 -5.26
C GLY A 32 -11.15 -5.61 -5.72
N ASN A 33 -10.63 -6.61 -5.02
CA ASN A 33 -11.07 -7.99 -5.24
C ASN A 33 -12.49 -8.14 -4.64
N PHE A 34 -13.48 -8.56 -5.43
CA PHE A 34 -14.88 -8.69 -5.00
C PHE A 34 -15.29 -10.14 -4.67
N GLY A 35 -14.46 -11.15 -4.96
CA GLY A 35 -14.81 -12.55 -4.73
C GLY A 35 -14.85 -12.90 -3.25
N TRP A 36 -15.94 -13.45 -2.74
CA TRP A 36 -16.05 -13.85 -1.33
C TRP A 36 -16.08 -15.37 -1.18
N GLY A 37 -15.34 -15.90 -0.19
CA GLY A 37 -15.27 -17.33 0.09
C GLY A 37 -14.49 -17.65 1.35
N VAL A 38 -14.62 -18.90 1.85
CA VAL A 38 -13.98 -19.35 3.10
C VAL A 38 -12.47 -19.22 3.09
N ALA A 39 -11.82 -19.48 1.95
CA ALA A 39 -10.38 -19.29 1.79
C ALA A 39 -9.98 -17.83 1.94
N ARG A 40 -10.73 -16.91 1.32
CA ARG A 40 -10.47 -15.47 1.43
C ARG A 40 -10.69 -14.97 2.86
N SER A 41 -11.75 -15.41 3.54
CA SER A 41 -11.98 -15.04 4.94
C SER A 41 -10.81 -15.47 5.83
N GLY A 42 -10.27 -16.68 5.63
CA GLY A 42 -9.07 -17.15 6.31
C GLY A 42 -7.84 -16.31 5.98
N TYR A 43 -7.64 -15.99 4.69
CA TYR A 43 -6.51 -15.18 4.21
C TYR A 43 -6.50 -13.76 4.77
N LEU A 44 -7.64 -13.07 4.77
CA LEU A 44 -7.75 -11.70 5.32
C LEU A 44 -7.51 -11.71 6.84
N SER A 45 -8.05 -12.71 7.55
CA SER A 45 -7.79 -12.87 8.98
C SER A 45 -6.31 -13.14 9.26
N ALA A 46 -5.63 -13.89 8.39
CA ALA A 46 -4.20 -14.15 8.50
C ALA A 46 -3.35 -12.90 8.25
N LEU A 47 -3.69 -12.08 7.24
CA LEU A 47 -3.05 -10.77 7.02
C LEU A 47 -3.14 -9.89 8.28
N HIS A 48 -4.33 -9.84 8.90
CA HIS A 48 -4.52 -9.12 10.15
C HIS A 48 -3.59 -9.61 11.24
N LYS A 49 -3.54 -10.93 11.45
CA LYS A 49 -2.68 -11.49 12.47
C LYS A 49 -1.20 -11.22 12.22
N VAL A 50 -0.74 -11.32 10.98
CA VAL A 50 0.68 -11.13 10.66
C VAL A 50 1.12 -9.67 10.81
N LEU A 51 0.24 -8.70 10.51
CA LEU A 51 0.52 -7.29 10.82
C LEU A 51 0.72 -7.08 12.33
N GLU A 52 -0.10 -7.69 13.18
CA GLU A 52 0.08 -7.65 14.63
C GLU A 52 1.39 -8.33 15.09
N LEU A 53 1.73 -9.49 14.52
CA LEU A 53 2.94 -10.23 14.87
C LEU A 53 4.22 -9.49 14.48
N LYS A 54 4.18 -8.72 13.39
CA LYS A 54 5.28 -7.87 12.92
C LYS A 54 5.27 -6.47 13.56
N GLU A 55 4.37 -6.22 14.50
CA GLU A 55 4.22 -4.93 15.18
C GLU A 55 4.00 -3.75 14.22
N ILE A 56 3.36 -4.00 13.06
CA ILE A 56 3.04 -2.96 12.09
C ILE A 56 1.77 -2.22 12.53
N ASP A 57 1.83 -0.91 12.70
CA ASP A 57 0.68 -0.06 12.97
C ASP A 57 -0.25 0.02 11.75
N TYR A 58 -1.41 -0.63 11.84
CA TYR A 58 -2.47 -0.62 10.82
C TYR A 58 -3.70 0.20 11.23
N SER A 59 -3.55 1.11 12.22
CA SER A 59 -4.65 1.89 12.78
C SER A 59 -5.43 2.74 11.75
N GLU A 60 -4.82 3.11 10.63
CA GLU A 60 -5.50 3.87 9.58
C GLU A 60 -6.57 3.07 8.82
N ILE A 61 -6.42 1.75 8.79
CA ILE A 61 -7.30 0.86 8.01
C ILE A 61 -8.07 -0.11 8.90
N GLY A 62 -7.82 -0.13 10.20
CA GLY A 62 -8.38 -1.16 11.06
C GLY A 62 -8.15 -0.96 12.55
N THR A 63 -8.56 -1.99 13.28
CA THR A 63 -8.43 -2.15 14.73
C THR A 63 -8.18 -3.63 15.00
N SER A 64 -7.90 -4.01 16.24
CA SER A 64 -7.75 -5.43 16.64
C SER A 64 -8.93 -6.33 16.29
N LYS A 65 -10.11 -5.78 15.97
CA LYS A 65 -11.33 -6.56 15.64
C LYS A 65 -11.70 -6.57 14.16
N ARG A 66 -11.22 -5.60 13.38
CA ARG A 66 -11.65 -5.42 11.98
C ARG A 66 -10.60 -4.69 11.17
N MET A 67 -10.53 -4.99 9.88
CA MET A 67 -9.67 -4.31 8.94
C MET A 67 -10.39 -4.06 7.62
N SER A 68 -10.16 -2.89 7.04
CA SER A 68 -10.70 -2.45 5.77
C SER A 68 -9.73 -2.76 4.63
N TYR A 69 -10.23 -3.41 3.58
CA TYR A 69 -9.49 -3.67 2.33
C TYR A 69 -9.97 -2.79 1.18
N ARG A 70 -10.48 -1.58 1.50
CA ARG A 70 -11.08 -0.66 0.51
C ARG A 70 -10.06 0.09 -0.32
N ASN A 71 -8.88 0.35 0.24
CA ASN A 71 -7.86 1.24 -0.30
C ASN A 71 -6.49 0.58 -0.22
N HIS A 72 -5.60 0.95 -1.14
CA HIS A 72 -4.21 0.55 -1.10
C HIS A 72 -3.50 1.21 0.09
N VAL A 73 -2.49 0.52 0.60
CA VAL A 73 -1.71 0.93 1.76
C VAL A 73 -0.24 1.02 1.41
N TYR A 74 0.46 1.89 2.14
CA TYR A 74 1.88 2.16 1.97
C TYR A 74 2.54 2.07 3.34
N LEU A 75 3.59 1.25 3.46
CA LEU A 75 4.35 1.12 4.69
C LEU A 75 5.46 2.18 4.72
N VAL A 76 5.49 2.96 5.80
CA VAL A 76 6.57 3.89 6.13
C VAL A 76 7.03 3.60 7.55
N GLY A 77 8.28 3.18 7.71
CA GLY A 77 8.75 2.64 8.98
C GLY A 77 7.95 1.38 9.35
N ASP A 78 7.28 1.44 10.48
CA ASP A 78 6.41 0.40 11.04
C ASP A 78 4.91 0.71 10.87
N LYS A 79 4.53 1.76 10.13
CA LYS A 79 3.13 2.19 10.01
C LYS A 79 2.58 2.15 8.60
N LEU A 80 1.35 1.66 8.46
CA LEU A 80 0.56 1.72 7.24
C LEU A 80 -0.15 3.06 7.10
N PHE A 81 -0.03 3.63 5.91
CA PHE A 81 -0.71 4.85 5.50
C PHE A 81 -1.62 4.61 4.30
N LEU A 82 -2.74 5.32 4.26
CA LEU A 82 -3.50 5.55 3.04
C LEU A 82 -2.79 6.61 2.17
N LEU A 83 -3.09 6.63 0.87
CA LEU A 83 -2.48 7.60 -0.04
C LEU A 83 -2.69 9.05 0.41
N SER A 84 -3.89 9.37 0.91
CA SER A 84 -4.30 10.70 1.35
C SER A 84 -3.68 11.16 2.67
N THR A 85 -3.19 10.22 3.49
CA THR A 85 -2.61 10.48 4.82
C THR A 85 -1.10 10.26 4.83
N LEU A 86 -0.54 9.72 3.75
CA LEU A 86 0.89 9.53 3.58
C LEU A 86 1.64 10.87 3.71
N PRO A 87 2.75 10.92 4.47
CA PRO A 87 3.54 12.14 4.60
C PRO A 87 4.00 12.67 3.22
N TYR A 88 4.00 13.99 3.06
CA TYR A 88 4.27 14.64 1.78
C TYR A 88 5.59 14.21 1.14
N GLU A 89 6.67 14.12 1.91
CA GLU A 89 7.98 13.69 1.40
C GLU A 89 7.95 12.26 0.87
N ASN A 90 7.29 11.34 1.58
CA ASN A 90 7.07 9.97 1.15
C ASN A 90 6.23 9.94 -0.13
N LEU A 91 5.17 10.75 -0.22
CA LEU A 91 4.33 10.84 -1.40
C LEU A 91 5.12 11.31 -2.64
N ILE A 92 5.93 12.36 -2.51
CA ILE A 92 6.82 12.84 -3.58
C ILE A 92 7.83 11.75 -3.97
N ASN A 93 8.40 11.02 -3.00
CA ASN A 93 9.34 9.94 -3.29
C ASN A 93 8.70 8.80 -4.09
N ILE A 94 7.51 8.33 -3.71
CA ILE A 94 6.81 7.29 -4.47
C ILE A 94 6.53 7.78 -5.89
N VAL A 95 5.99 8.99 -6.04
CA VAL A 95 5.65 9.53 -7.36
C VAL A 95 6.90 9.68 -8.22
N TYR A 96 8.00 10.15 -7.65
CA TYR A 96 9.27 10.25 -8.34
C TYR A 96 9.75 8.88 -8.83
N ASN A 97 9.77 7.87 -7.94
CA ASN A 97 10.18 6.51 -8.30
C ASN A 97 9.28 5.93 -9.40
N TYR A 98 7.96 6.14 -9.31
CA TYR A 98 7.01 5.76 -10.33
C TYR A 98 7.34 6.39 -11.69
N LEU A 99 7.52 7.71 -11.74
CA LEU A 99 7.77 8.41 -12.99
C LEU A 99 9.13 8.05 -13.60
N CYS A 100 10.17 7.89 -12.77
CA CYS A 100 11.49 7.44 -13.22
C CYS A 100 11.48 6.01 -13.75
N SER A 101 10.55 5.14 -13.31
CA SER A 101 10.38 3.80 -13.89
C SER A 101 9.98 3.82 -15.38
N PHE A 102 9.45 4.95 -15.86
CA PHE A 102 9.17 5.20 -17.27
C PHE A 102 10.32 5.93 -17.99
N TYR A 103 11.52 5.94 -17.41
CA TYR A 103 12.71 6.62 -17.94
C TYR A 103 12.51 8.13 -18.16
N LEU A 104 11.64 8.77 -17.37
CA LEU A 104 11.46 10.21 -17.39
C LEU A 104 12.57 10.87 -16.56
N ASN A 105 13.32 11.78 -17.19
CA ASN A 105 14.33 12.58 -16.53
C ASN A 105 13.69 13.80 -15.86
N ILE A 106 13.08 13.60 -14.69
CA ILE A 106 12.39 14.63 -13.92
C ILE A 106 13.14 14.85 -12.61
N LYS A 107 13.17 16.08 -12.10
CA LYS A 107 13.70 16.38 -10.77
C LYS A 107 12.57 16.49 -9.75
N LYS A 108 12.80 16.08 -8.50
CA LYS A 108 11.77 16.16 -7.44
C LYS A 108 11.29 17.59 -7.22
N GLU A 109 12.18 18.57 -7.26
CA GLU A 109 11.87 20.01 -7.14
C GLU A 109 10.98 20.56 -8.27
N GLU A 110 10.83 19.84 -9.39
CA GLU A 110 9.91 20.22 -10.47
C GLU A 110 8.49 19.72 -10.22
N MET A 111 8.28 18.87 -9.21
CA MET A 111 7.01 18.24 -8.89
C MET A 111 6.25 19.04 -7.85
N LYS A 112 4.99 19.32 -8.13
CA LYS A 112 4.05 19.99 -7.22
C LYS A 112 2.76 19.19 -7.11
N LEU A 113 2.49 18.67 -5.93
CA LEU A 113 1.22 18.03 -5.61
C LEU A 113 0.10 19.08 -5.59
N GLU A 114 -0.93 18.89 -6.40
CA GLU A 114 -2.10 19.77 -6.45
C GLU A 114 -3.29 19.17 -5.68
N HIS A 115 -3.43 17.85 -5.70
CA HIS A 115 -4.50 17.15 -5.00
C HIS A 115 -4.08 15.72 -4.66
N VAL A 116 -4.60 15.20 -3.54
CA VAL A 116 -4.48 13.79 -3.17
C VAL A 116 -5.76 13.33 -2.48
N ASP A 117 -6.23 12.15 -2.88
CA ASP A 117 -7.24 11.37 -2.17
C ASP A 117 -6.76 9.90 -2.04
N GLU A 118 -7.60 9.03 -1.47
CA GLU A 118 -7.26 7.62 -1.27
C GLU A 118 -7.10 6.83 -2.59
N LYS A 119 -7.64 7.33 -3.70
CA LYS A 119 -7.72 6.65 -5.00
C LYS A 119 -6.66 7.14 -5.97
N ALA A 120 -6.29 8.41 -5.92
CA ALA A 120 -5.34 9.01 -6.84
C ALA A 120 -4.75 10.31 -6.28
N LEU A 121 -3.68 10.76 -6.93
CA LEU A 121 -3.12 12.08 -6.77
C LEU A 121 -3.02 12.81 -8.11
N LEU A 122 -3.00 14.13 -8.04
CA LEU A 122 -2.76 15.03 -9.16
C LEU A 122 -1.45 15.76 -8.91
N ILE A 123 -0.52 15.61 -9.85
CA ILE A 123 0.79 16.24 -9.77
C ILE A 123 1.05 17.10 -10.99
N LYS A 124 1.46 18.34 -10.75
CA LYS A 124 1.98 19.23 -11.77
C LYS A 124 3.49 19.06 -11.82
N ILE A 125 4.03 18.92 -13.02
CA ILE A 125 5.47 18.81 -13.23
C ILE A 125 5.85 19.97 -14.14
N ASN A 126 6.80 20.81 -13.73
CA ASN A 126 7.10 22.06 -14.48
C ASN A 126 7.51 21.82 -15.94
N THR A 127 8.13 20.69 -16.22
CA THR A 127 8.57 20.28 -17.57
C THR A 127 7.43 19.75 -18.44
N PHE A 128 6.24 19.48 -17.89
CA PHE A 128 5.06 19.02 -18.62
C PHE A 128 3.90 20.03 -18.53
N PRO A 129 3.23 20.34 -19.66
CA PRO A 129 2.16 21.35 -19.68
C PRO A 129 0.83 20.85 -19.07
N PHE A 130 0.76 19.58 -18.62
CA PHE A 130 -0.47 18.96 -18.13
C PHE A 130 -0.34 18.49 -16.68
N LEU A 131 -1.50 18.37 -16.02
CA LEU A 131 -1.62 17.79 -14.70
C LEU A 131 -1.66 16.26 -14.83
N ALA A 132 -0.67 15.58 -14.27
CA ALA A 132 -0.60 14.12 -14.31
C ALA A 132 -1.44 13.54 -13.17
N ARG A 133 -2.41 12.68 -13.52
CA ARG A 133 -3.16 11.89 -12.54
C ARG A 133 -2.50 10.53 -12.37
N ILE A 134 -2.11 10.19 -11.15
CA ILE A 134 -1.48 8.92 -10.81
C ILE A 134 -2.39 8.18 -9.83
N THR A 135 -2.76 6.94 -10.15
CA THR A 135 -3.68 6.16 -9.32
C THR A 135 -2.96 5.44 -8.19
N SER A 136 -3.66 5.24 -7.07
CA SER A 136 -3.15 4.44 -5.94
C SER A 136 -2.71 3.05 -6.36
N SER A 137 -3.46 2.39 -7.26
CA SER A 137 -3.09 1.08 -7.84
C SER A 137 -1.79 1.12 -8.63
N SER A 138 -1.54 2.18 -9.40
CA SER A 138 -0.28 2.36 -10.15
C SER A 138 0.91 2.46 -9.20
N LEU A 139 0.71 3.07 -8.03
CA LEU A 139 1.74 3.23 -7.01
C LEU A 139 1.90 2.01 -6.10
N ALA A 140 0.82 1.26 -5.87
CA ALA A 140 0.79 0.12 -4.96
C ALA A 140 1.71 -1.03 -5.41
N GLY A 141 1.95 -1.15 -6.72
CA GLY A 141 2.87 -2.12 -7.30
C GLY A 141 4.35 -1.82 -7.08
N LEU A 142 4.69 -0.61 -6.58
CA LEU A 142 6.09 -0.20 -6.41
C LEU A 142 6.74 -0.66 -5.10
N GLY A 143 5.96 -1.19 -4.13
CA GLY A 143 6.48 -1.86 -2.92
C GLY A 143 7.43 -1.02 -2.04
N LYS A 144 7.00 -0.69 -0.82
CA LYS A 144 7.68 0.18 0.17
C LYS A 144 8.04 1.58 -0.31
N VAL A 145 7.82 2.55 0.57
CA VAL A 145 8.43 3.86 0.42
C VAL A 145 9.69 3.84 1.27
N GLU A 146 10.85 3.92 0.65
CA GLU A 146 12.09 4.09 1.42
C GLU A 146 11.98 5.37 2.25
N TYR A 147 12.00 5.21 3.57
CA TYR A 147 12.13 6.32 4.51
C TYR A 147 13.58 6.79 4.47
N ASN A 148 13.86 7.80 3.66
CA ASN A 148 15.13 8.52 3.70
C ASN A 148 15.11 9.49 4.88
N GLY A 149 15.11 8.95 6.10
CA GLY A 149 15.39 9.72 7.30
C GLY A 149 16.82 10.26 7.21
N LYS A 150 16.94 11.59 7.11
CA LYS A 150 18.20 12.27 7.45
C LYS A 150 18.39 12.27 8.96
#